data_AF-A0A7V8V9J3-F1
#
_entry.id   AF-A0A7V8V9J3-F1
#
_cell.length_a   1.000
_cell.length_b   1.000
_cell.length_c   1.000
_cell.angle_alpha   90.00
_cell.angle_beta   90.00
_cell.angle_gamma   90.00
#
_symmetry.space_group_name_H-M   'P 1'
#
loop_
_entity.id
_entity.type
_entity.pdbx_description
1 polymer ?
#
loop_
_entity_poly.entity_id
_entity_poly.type
_entity_poly.pdbx_seq_one_letter_code
_entity_poly.pdbx_strand_id
1 'polypeptide(L)'
;MWTPQEVAFTGSDRVVYLRSIESKQALRHVVSGEEDPFYCTALGRAIASHLPEVERNRLVQVTKLSARTAKTIGSSEQLQQVLVEAAELGYAIESDETDLGVKCIDVPIFAKK
;
A
#
# COMPACT_ATOMS: atom_id res chain seq x y z
N MET A 1 -14.98 10.59 -17.72
CA MET A 1 -13.61 11.13 -17.91
C MET A 1 -12.82 10.72 -16.68
N TRP A 2 -12.00 9.68 -16.79
CA TRP A 2 -11.27 9.08 -15.66
C TRP A 2 -10.02 9.93 -15.40
N THR A 3 -10.01 10.75 -14.35
CA THR A 3 -8.79 11.43 -13.91
C THR A 3 -7.94 10.44 -13.13
N PRO A 4 -6.65 10.26 -13.47
CA PRO A 4 -5.75 9.40 -12.70
C PRO A 4 -5.75 9.81 -11.22
N GLN A 5 -5.70 8.82 -10.34
CA GLN A 5 -5.48 9.02 -8.91
C GLN A 5 -3.96 9.01 -8.71
N GLU A 6 -3.37 10.18 -8.48
CA GLU A 6 -1.94 10.29 -8.21
C GLU A 6 -1.69 9.96 -6.74
N VAL A 7 -0.73 9.08 -6.47
CA VAL A 7 -0.22 8.78 -5.13
C VAL A 7 1.30 8.68 -5.26
N ALA A 8 2.02 9.24 -4.30
CA ALA A 8 3.47 9.21 -4.26
C ALA A 8 3.99 8.41 -3.06
N PHE A 9 5.12 7.74 -3.27
CA PHE A 9 5.94 7.17 -2.21
C PHE A 9 6.90 8.25 -1.72
N THR A 10 6.85 8.59 -0.44
CA THR A 10 7.93 9.35 0.19
C THR A 10 8.97 8.32 0.61
N GLY A 11 10.26 8.54 0.37
CA GLY A 11 11.35 7.55 0.55
C GLY A 11 11.57 7.03 1.99
N SER A 12 10.55 7.00 2.82
CA SER A 12 10.54 6.86 4.28
C SER A 12 9.46 5.88 4.75
N ASP A 13 9.28 4.73 4.12
CA ASP A 13 8.30 3.67 4.48
C ASP A 13 6.81 4.08 4.50
N ARG A 14 6.49 5.24 3.91
CA ARG A 14 5.15 5.82 3.90
C ARG A 14 4.64 6.05 2.49
N VAL A 15 3.32 5.94 2.36
CA VAL A 15 2.57 6.41 1.19
C VAL A 15 1.78 7.64 1.56
N VAL A 16 1.77 8.63 0.69
CA VAL A 16 1.07 9.91 0.90
C VAL A 16 -0.12 9.98 -0.05
N TYR A 17 -1.28 10.32 0.50
CA TYR A 17 -2.50 10.52 -0.27
C TYR A 17 -2.51 11.93 -0.87
N LEU A 18 -2.35 12.05 -2.18
CA LEU A 18 -2.48 13.34 -2.87
C LEU A 18 -3.95 13.69 -3.13
N ARG A 19 -4.78 12.68 -3.34
CA ARG A 19 -6.21 12.85 -3.59
C ARG A 19 -6.99 11.61 -3.17
N SER A 20 -8.12 11.83 -2.49
CA SER A 20 -9.12 10.81 -2.20
C SER A 20 -10.47 11.23 -2.77
N ILE A 21 -11.20 10.26 -3.33
CA ILE A 21 -12.59 10.45 -3.76
C ILE A 21 -13.42 9.45 -2.98
N GLU A 22 -14.12 9.94 -1.96
CA GLU A 22 -14.94 9.11 -1.10
C GLU A 22 -16.30 8.79 -1.72
N SER A 23 -16.81 7.59 -1.41
CA SER A 23 -18.20 7.22 -1.71
C SER A 23 -19.17 8.12 -0.95
N LYS A 24 -20.35 8.36 -1.53
CA LYS A 24 -21.44 9.08 -0.84
C LYS A 24 -22.34 8.18 0.02
N GLN A 25 -22.04 6.88 0.06
CA GLN A 25 -22.79 5.91 0.85
C GLN A 25 -22.47 6.04 2.34
N ALA A 26 -23.42 5.64 3.19
CA ALA A 26 -23.26 5.69 4.64
C ALA A 26 -22.09 4.82 5.12
N LEU A 27 -21.96 3.61 4.56
CA LEU A 27 -20.77 2.77 4.73
C LEU A 27 -19.74 3.14 3.67
N ARG A 28 -18.64 3.76 4.10
CA ARG A 28 -17.50 4.10 3.26
C ARG A 28 -16.21 4.07 4.08
N HIS A 29 -15.11 3.81 3.40
CA HIS A 29 -13.79 4.07 3.95
C HIS A 29 -13.47 5.57 3.82
N VAL A 30 -12.86 6.14 4.86
CA VAL A 30 -12.41 7.54 4.90
C VAL A 30 -10.93 7.49 5.21
N VAL A 31 -10.12 8.12 4.34
CA VAL A 31 -8.69 8.24 4.58
C VAL A 31 -8.49 9.15 5.78
N SER A 32 -7.93 8.61 6.87
CA SER A 32 -7.77 9.29 8.15
C SER A 32 -6.34 9.81 8.32
N GLY A 33 -5.94 10.78 7.48
CA GLY A 33 -4.62 11.39 7.55
C GLY A 33 -4.04 11.72 6.18
N GLU A 34 -2.78 12.16 6.19
CA GLU A 34 -2.03 12.48 4.97
C GLU A 34 -1.22 11.28 4.46
N GLU A 35 -0.85 10.36 5.35
CA GLU A 35 0.02 9.23 5.03
C GLU A 35 -0.31 7.95 5.80
N ASP A 36 0.08 6.81 5.24
CA ASP A 36 0.00 5.49 5.86
C ASP A 36 1.30 4.69 5.68
N PRO A 37 1.58 3.71 6.55
CA PRO A 37 2.68 2.77 6.33
C PRO A 37 2.45 1.96 5.04
N PHE A 38 3.50 1.80 4.24
CA PHE A 38 3.35 1.06 2.98
C PHE A 38 3.05 -0.44 3.20
N TYR A 39 3.58 -1.02 4.28
CA TYR A 39 3.59 -2.48 4.47
C TYR A 39 2.20 -3.05 4.72
N CYS A 40 1.26 -2.26 5.24
CA CYS A 40 -0.09 -2.70 5.57
C CYS A 40 -1.17 -2.07 4.69
N THR A 41 -0.79 -1.38 3.60
CA THR A 41 -1.73 -0.82 2.63
C THR A 41 -1.55 -1.49 1.27
N ALA A 42 -2.64 -1.69 0.52
CA ALA A 42 -2.54 -2.15 -0.86
C ALA A 42 -1.76 -1.14 -1.71
N LEU A 43 -2.01 0.15 -1.53
CA LEU A 43 -1.34 1.25 -2.22
C LEU A 43 0.19 1.22 -2.06
N GLY A 44 0.66 1.09 -0.83
CA GLY A 44 2.08 0.97 -0.53
C GLY A 44 2.71 -0.27 -1.13
N ARG A 45 2.02 -1.41 -1.05
CA ARG A 45 2.49 -2.65 -1.65
C ARG A 45 2.54 -2.59 -3.17
N ALA A 46 1.55 -1.97 -3.82
CA ALA A 46 1.50 -1.82 -5.27
C ALA A 46 2.70 -1.03 -5.80
N ILE A 47 3.08 0.04 -5.10
CA ILE A 47 4.26 0.84 -5.45
C ILE A 47 5.55 0.08 -5.10
N ALA A 48 5.68 -0.43 -3.86
CA ALA A 48 6.89 -1.06 -3.38
C ALA A 48 7.24 -2.38 -4.10
N SER A 49 6.25 -3.10 -4.63
CA SER A 49 6.46 -4.34 -5.37
C SER A 49 7.24 -4.14 -6.67
N HIS A 50 7.20 -2.93 -7.24
CA HIS A 50 7.86 -2.56 -8.49
C HIS A 50 9.14 -1.73 -8.31
N LEU A 51 9.58 -1.53 -7.06
CA LEU A 51 10.91 -0.97 -6.81
C LEU A 51 12.01 -1.95 -7.28
N PRO A 52 13.20 -1.45 -7.65
CA PRO A 52 14.37 -2.31 -7.86
C PRO A 52 14.57 -3.24 -6.67
N GLU A 53 14.92 -4.50 -6.93
CA GLU A 53 14.99 -5.54 -5.90
C GLU A 53 15.83 -5.13 -4.68
N VAL A 54 16.98 -4.48 -4.92
CA VAL A 54 17.86 -3.98 -3.86
C VAL A 54 17.16 -2.94 -2.97
N GLU A 55 16.40 -2.03 -3.57
CA GLU A 55 15.67 -0.98 -2.85
C GLU A 55 14.48 -1.57 -2.08
N ARG A 56 13.72 -2.47 -2.72
CA ARG A 56 12.62 -3.19 -2.08
C ARG A 56 13.10 -4.00 -0.87
N ASN A 57 14.18 -4.77 -1.02
CA ASN A 57 14.73 -5.59 0.04
C ASN A 57 15.24 -4.72 1.20
N ARG A 58 15.91 -3.60 0.89
CA ARG A 58 16.32 -2.62 1.90
C ARG A 58 15.10 -2.04 2.63
N LEU A 59 14.05 -1.66 1.90
CA LEU A 59 12.82 -1.12 2.48
C LEU A 59 12.20 -2.13 3.45
N VAL A 60 12.02 -3.39 3.05
CA VAL A 60 11.50 -4.46 3.92
C VAL A 60 12.35 -4.64 5.18
N GLN A 61 13.68 -4.58 5.06
CA GLN A 61 14.60 -4.76 6.20
C GLN A 61 14.53 -3.62 7.22
N VAL A 62 14.37 -2.37 6.78
CA VAL A 62 14.37 -1.21 7.69
C VAL A 62 12.99 -0.91 8.29
N THR A 63 11.93 -1.52 7.75
CA THR A 63 10.55 -1.23 8.14
C THR A 63 10.19 -1.88 9.46
N LYS A 64 9.66 -1.08 10.39
CA LYS A 64 9.10 -1.59 11.65
C LYS A 64 7.63 -1.95 11.47
N LEU A 65 7.34 -3.24 11.45
CA LEU A 65 5.98 -3.77 11.32
C LEU A 65 5.22 -3.63 12.64
N SER A 66 4.27 -2.70 12.68
CA SER A 66 3.46 -2.43 13.85
C SER A 66 2.04 -2.91 13.58
N ALA A 67 1.52 -3.83 14.40
CA ALA A 67 0.16 -4.32 14.20
C ALA A 67 -0.86 -3.17 14.36
N ARG A 68 -1.64 -2.91 13.31
CA ARG A 68 -2.80 -2.00 13.35
C ARG A 68 -4.09 -2.77 13.66
N THR A 69 -4.13 -4.02 13.20
CA THR A 69 -5.20 -4.98 13.45
C THR A 69 -4.59 -6.35 13.76
N ALA A 70 -5.44 -7.31 14.11
CA ALA A 70 -5.03 -8.70 14.28
C ALA A 70 -4.65 -9.41 12.96
N LYS A 71 -4.94 -8.79 11.80
CA LYS A 71 -4.60 -9.35 10.48
C LYS A 71 -3.39 -8.66 9.82
N THR A 72 -2.89 -7.56 10.39
CA THR A 72 -1.71 -6.88 9.86
C THR A 72 -0.53 -7.85 9.75
N ILE A 73 0.14 -7.88 8.60
CA ILE A 73 1.39 -8.61 8.40
C ILE A 73 2.38 -8.32 9.53
N GLY A 74 2.93 -9.40 10.11
CA GLY A 74 3.75 -9.35 11.32
C GLY A 74 5.23 -9.67 11.09
N SER A 75 5.63 -10.10 9.89
CA SER A 75 7.02 -10.47 9.60
C SER A 75 7.52 -9.96 8.25
N SER A 76 8.83 -9.73 8.17
CA SER A 76 9.48 -9.30 6.93
C SER A 76 9.36 -10.33 5.81
N GLU A 77 9.33 -11.62 6.14
CA GLU A 77 9.13 -12.72 5.18
C GLU A 77 7.72 -12.67 4.57
N GLN A 78 6.70 -12.47 5.41
CA GLN A 78 5.33 -12.28 4.95
C GLN A 78 5.20 -11.03 4.06
N LEU A 79 5.83 -9.92 4.47
CA LEU A 79 5.85 -8.70 3.67
C LEU A 79 6.53 -8.93 2.31
N GLN A 80 7.67 -9.60 2.30
CA GLN A 80 8.37 -9.94 1.06
C GLN A 80 7.49 -10.79 0.13
N GLN A 81 6.77 -11.77 0.69
CA GLN A 81 5.88 -12.63 -0.07
C GLN A 81 4.76 -11.85 -0.76
N VAL A 82 4.08 -10.95 -0.04
CA VAL A 82 2.99 -10.16 -0.63
C VAL A 82 3.48 -9.13 -1.65
N LEU A 83 4.71 -8.63 -1.51
CA LEU A 83 5.30 -7.74 -2.51
C LEU A 83 5.67 -8.50 -3.79
N VAL A 84 6.17 -9.73 -3.68
CA VAL A 84 6.44 -10.59 -4.84
C VAL A 84 5.13 -10.94 -5.55
N GLU A 85 4.11 -11.36 -4.81
CA GLU A 85 2.79 -11.65 -5.36
C GLU A 85 2.18 -10.44 -6.08
N ALA A 86 2.26 -9.25 -5.48
CA ALA A 86 1.75 -8.03 -6.10
C ALA A 86 2.50 -7.63 -7.38
N ALA A 87 3.80 -7.94 -7.48
CA ALA A 87 4.58 -7.73 -8.70
C ALA A 87 4.16 -8.70 -9.81
N GLU A 88 3.89 -9.97 -9.47
CA GLU A 88 3.43 -10.99 -10.41
C GLU A 88 2.02 -10.71 -10.94
N LEU A 89 1.12 -10.23 -10.07
CA LEU A 89 -0.26 -9.90 -10.42
C LEU A 89 -0.41 -8.54 -11.12
N GLY A 90 0.53 -7.63 -10.92
CA GLY A 90 0.43 -6.24 -11.40
C GLY A 90 -0.51 -5.36 -10.58
N TYR A 91 -0.99 -5.84 -9.44
CA TYR A 91 -1.80 -5.11 -8.46
C TYR A 91 -1.58 -5.69 -7.07
N ALA A 92 -1.86 -4.90 -6.03
CA ALA A 92 -1.82 -5.36 -4.64
C ALA A 92 -3.23 -5.46 -4.06
N ILE A 93 -3.44 -6.42 -3.17
CA ILE A 93 -4.64 -6.54 -2.34
C ILE A 93 -4.24 -6.45 -0.87
N GLU A 94 -5.09 -5.81 -0.08
CA GLU A 94 -4.99 -5.75 1.37
C GLU A 94 -6.39 -5.94 1.95
N SER A 95 -6.52 -6.77 2.99
CA SER A 95 -7.80 -7.04 3.64
C SER A 95 -7.66 -7.05 5.16
N ASP A 96 -8.37 -6.12 5.80
CA ASP A 96 -8.45 -5.94 7.24
C ASP A 96 -7.13 -5.69 7.97
N GLU A 97 -6.05 -5.30 7.28
CA GLU A 97 -4.73 -5.05 7.85
C GLU A 97 -4.53 -3.61 8.31
N THR A 98 -5.10 -2.65 7.57
CA THR A 98 -5.10 -1.23 7.96
C THR A 98 -6.18 -0.97 9.00
N ASP A 99 -7.42 -1.38 8.68
CA ASP A 99 -8.63 -1.20 9.48
C ASP A 99 -9.55 -2.42 9.27
N LEU A 100 -10.16 -2.93 10.34
CA LEU A 100 -11.08 -4.07 10.25
C LEU A 100 -12.33 -3.70 9.45
N GLY A 101 -12.75 -4.57 8.53
CA GLY A 101 -13.88 -4.38 7.62
C GLY A 101 -13.51 -3.66 6.31
N VAL A 102 -12.25 -3.29 6.12
CA VAL A 102 -11.76 -2.62 4.91
C VAL A 102 -11.00 -3.61 4.04
N LYS A 103 -11.24 -3.54 2.73
CA LYS A 103 -10.48 -4.27 1.72
C LYS A 103 -10.15 -3.35 0.57
N CYS A 104 -8.88 -3.31 0.20
CA CYS A 104 -8.34 -2.41 -0.82
C CYS A 104 -7.71 -3.23 -1.96
N ILE A 105 -7.76 -2.64 -3.15
CA ILE A 105 -7.03 -3.11 -4.34
C ILE A 105 -6.40 -1.90 -5.01
N ASP A 106 -5.11 -1.98 -5.30
CA ASP A 106 -4.34 -0.86 -5.85
C ASP A 106 -3.43 -1.32 -6.98
N VAL A 107 -3.30 -0.46 -7.99
CA VAL A 107 -2.45 -0.67 -9.17
C VAL A 107 -1.36 0.39 -9.23
N PRO A 108 -0.11 0.03 -9.56
CA PRO A 108 0.94 1.02 -9.73
C PRO A 108 0.75 1.80 -11.04
N ILE A 109 0.99 3.11 -10.99
CA ILE A 109 1.06 3.96 -12.17
C ILE A 109 2.51 4.39 -12.36
N PHE A 110 3.09 4.06 -13.50
CA PHE A 110 4.47 4.41 -13.82
C PHE A 110 4.54 5.75 -14.54
N ALA A 111 5.42 6.63 -14.08
CA ALA A 111 5.77 7.82 -14.83
C ALA A 111 6.37 7.41 -16.18
N LYS A 112 5.97 8.10 -17.25
CA LYS A 112 6.69 8.01 -18.52
C LYS A 112 8.10 8.59 -18.30
N LYS A 113 9.10 7.89 -18.82
CA LYS A 113 10.45 8.45 -18.98
C LYS A 113 10.41 9.65 -19.92
#